data_AF-A0A8T8E3C7-F1
#
_entry.id   AF-A0A8T8E3C7-F1
#
_cell.length_a   1.000
_cell.length_b   1.000
_cell.length_c   1.000
_cell.angle_alpha   90.00
_cell.angle_beta   90.00
_cell.angle_gamma   90.00
#
_symmetry.space_group_name_H-M   'P 1'
#
loop_
_entity.id
_entity.type
_entity.pdbx_description
1 polymer ?
#
loop_
_entity_poly.entity_id
_entity_poly.type
_entity_poly.pdbx_seq_one_letter_code
_entity_poly.pdbx_strand_id
1 'polypeptide(L)' 'MVLDLLLDLAAAVSDRPDGRTRLQQVCSYLGLLGLLFGAWIAVSSEPAVGFGLAVAGSGLWLYGAYVCD' A
#
# COMPACT_ATOMS: atom_id res chain seq x y z
N MET A 1 -0.10 -13.74 10.20
CA MET A 1 0.79 -12.74 9.55
C MET A 1 0.13 -12.03 8.36
N VAL A 2 -0.16 -12.67 7.23
CA VAL A 2 -0.93 -12.02 6.13
C VAL A 2 -2.38 -11.72 6.55
N LEU A 3 -2.99 -12.62 7.31
CA LEU A 3 -4.36 -12.43 7.81
C LEU A 3 -4.45 -11.29 8.83
N ASP A 4 -3.47 -11.15 9.73
CA ASP A 4 -3.35 -10.01 10.64
C ASP A 4 -3.22 -8.69 9.87
N LEU A 5 -2.46 -8.69 8.78
CA LEU A 5 -2.28 -7.52 7.91
C LEU A 5 -3.58 -7.09 7.23
N LEU A 6 -4.42 -8.05 6.83
CA LEU A 6 -5.75 -7.79 6.26
C LEU A 6 -6.73 -7.30 7.34
N LEU A 7 -6.61 -7.81 8.57
CA LEU A 7 -7.39 -7.36 9.72
C LEU A 7 -7.02 -5.95 10.15
N ASP A 8 -5.73 -5.61 10.19
CA ASP A 8 -5.24 -4.25 10.45
C ASP A 8 -5.66 -3.28 9.34
N LEU A 9 -5.64 -3.72 8.08
CA LEU A 9 -6.16 -2.93 6.97
C LEU A 9 -7.67 -2.66 7.11
N ALA A 10 -8.44 -3.68 7.50
CA ALA A 10 -9.87 -3.54 7.74
C ALA A 10 -10.18 -2.64 8.94
N ALA A 11 -9.38 -2.73 10.01
CA ALA A 11 -9.48 -1.88 11.18
C ALA A 11 -9.13 -0.42 10.86
N ALA A 12 -8.04 -0.19 10.13
CA ALA A 12 -7.61 1.15 9.72
C ALA A 12 -8.62 1.84 8.79
N VAL A 13 -9.31 1.09 7.92
CA VAL A 13 -10.42 1.57 7.08
C VAL A 13 -11.67 1.88 7.91
N SER A 14 -11.86 1.16 9.03
CA SER A 14 -12.94 1.42 9.97
C SER A 14 -12.70 2.70 10.78
N ASP A 15 -11.45 2.96 11.17
CA ASP A 15 -11.00 4.07 12.04
C ASP A 15 -10.62 5.34 11.26
N ARG A 16 -11.23 5.52 10.10
CA ARG A 16 -10.96 6.59 9.13
C ARG A 16 -10.98 7.99 9.77
N PRO A 17 -9.91 8.80 9.58
CA PRO A 17 -9.93 10.20 9.96
C PRO A 17 -10.93 10.98 9.09
N ASP A 18 -11.68 11.90 9.73
CA ASP A 18 -12.66 12.74 9.07
C ASP A 18 -12.02 13.47 7.87
N GLY A 19 -12.46 13.14 6.65
CA GLY A 19 -11.98 13.76 5.41
C GLY A 19 -11.47 12.79 4.35
N ARG A 20 -11.06 11.55 4.68
CA ARG A 20 -10.66 10.54 3.67
C ARG A 20 -11.75 9.51 3.39
N THR A 21 -11.95 9.22 2.11
CA THR A 21 -12.75 8.09 1.63
C THR A 21 -12.10 6.75 2.00
N ARG A 22 -12.90 5.71 2.24
CA ARG A 22 -12.40 4.35 2.51
C ARG A 22 -11.46 3.84 1.41
N LEU A 23 -11.73 4.23 0.16
CA LEU A 23 -10.90 3.88 -0.99
C LEU A 23 -9.50 4.52 -0.91
N GLN A 24 -9.39 5.79 -0.51
CA GLN A 24 -8.10 6.47 -0.33
C GLN A 24 -7.23 5.77 0.71
N GLN A 25 -7.81 5.40 1.86
CA GLN A 25 -7.07 4.66 2.88
C GLN A 25 -6.60 3.30 2.38
N VAL A 26 -7.47 2.51 1.76
CA VAL A 26 -7.09 1.20 1.19
C VAL A 26 -5.97 1.34 0.17
N CYS A 27 -6.07 2.28 -0.77
CA CYS A 27 -5.05 2.52 -1.78
C CYS A 27 -3.72 2.96 -1.15
N SER A 28 -3.76 3.86 -0.17
CA SER A 28 -2.55 4.31 0.53
C SER A 28 -1.85 3.17 1.26
N TYR A 29 -2.57 2.35 2.04
CA TYR A 29 -1.96 1.23 2.76
C TYR A 29 -1.46 0.11 1.83
N LEU A 30 -2.27 -0.29 0.83
CA LEU A 30 -1.84 -1.29 -0.15
C LEU A 30 -0.64 -0.81 -0.97
N GLY A 31 -0.58 0.48 -1.28
CA GLY A 31 0.56 1.08 -1.96
C GLY A 31 1.84 1.04 -1.12
N LEU A 32 1.74 1.41 0.16
CA LEU A 32 2.85 1.32 1.11
C LEU A 32 3.37 -0.12 1.26
N LEU A 33 2.44 -1.09 1.30
CA LEU A 33 2.77 -2.51 1.34
C LEU A 33 3.49 -2.98 0.07
N GLY A 34 2.96 -2.64 -1.10
CA GLY A 34 3.60 -2.96 -2.38
C GLY A 34 5.00 -2.34 -2.50
N LEU A 35 5.19 -1.13 -1.97
CA LEU A 35 6.47 -0.44 -1.94
C LEU A 35 7.50 -1.18 -1.09
N LEU A 36 7.15 -1.48 0.17
CA LEU A 36 8.05 -2.14 1.11
C LEU A 36 8.36 -3.58 0.69
N PHE A 37 7.35 -4.33 0.26
CA PHE A 37 7.51 -5.71 -0.18
C PHE A 37 8.24 -5.80 -1.53
N GLY A 38 7.95 -4.88 -2.45
CA GLY A 38 8.68 -4.76 -3.71
C GLY A 38 10.16 -4.42 -3.51
N ALA A 39 10.46 -3.45 -2.63
CA ALA A 39 11.83 -3.10 -2.29
C ALA A 39 12.59 -4.28 -1.65
N TRP A 40 11.93 -5.03 -0.76
CA TRP A 40 12.51 -6.24 -0.18
C TRP A 40 12.86 -7.29 -1.24
N ILE A 41 11.91 -7.64 -2.11
CA ILE A 41 12.13 -8.61 -3.21
C ILE A 41 13.25 -8.14 -4.15
N ALA A 42 13.32 -6.82 -4.40
CA ALA A 42 14.32 -6.26 -5.29
C ALA A 42 15.75 -6.48 -4.79
N VAL A 43 15.93 -6.44 -3.47
CA VAL A 43 17.21 -6.64 -2.80
C VAL A 43 17.49 -8.12 -2.56
N SER A 44 16.48 -8.94 -2.28
CA SER A 44 16.67 -10.31 -1.81
C SER A 44 16.78 -11.36 -2.91
N SER A 45 16.01 -11.21 -4.00
CA SER A 45 15.75 -12.34 -4.91
C SER A 45 15.79 -11.94 -6.37
N GLU A 46 14.90 -11.04 -6.77
CA GLU A 46 14.64 -10.72 -8.18
C GLU A 46 14.48 -9.21 -8.36
N PRO A 47 15.55 -8.49 -8.72
CA PRO A 47 15.55 -7.04 -8.78
C PRO A 47 14.47 -6.50 -9.71
N ALA A 48 14.30 -7.08 -10.91
CA ALA A 48 13.31 -6.61 -11.87
C ALA A 48 11.85 -6.72 -11.37
N VAL A 49 11.51 -7.85 -10.73
CA VAL A 49 10.17 -8.08 -10.18
C VAL A 49 9.92 -7.17 -8.97
N GLY A 50 10.91 -7.07 -8.09
CA GLY A 50 10.84 -6.19 -6.92
C GLY A 50 10.70 -4.71 -7.29
N PHE A 51 11.49 -4.24 -8.27
CA PHE A 51 11.35 -2.87 -8.79
C PHE A 51 9.96 -2.64 -9.39
N GLY A 52 9.43 -3.58 -10.17
CA GLY A 52 8.08 -3.47 -10.73
C GLY A 52 7.01 -3.34 -9.64
N LEU A 53 7.09 -4.17 -8.59
CA LEU A 53 6.19 -4.11 -7.44
C LEU A 53 6.35 -2.80 -6.64
N ALA A 54 7.58 -2.32 -6.45
CA ALA A 54 7.84 -1.10 -5.72
C ALA A 54 7.28 0.13 -6.45
N VAL A 55 7.41 0.17 -7.79
CA VAL A 55 6.85 1.23 -8.63
C VAL A 55 5.32 1.18 -8.63
N ALA A 56 4.72 0.00 -8.77
CA ALA A 56 3.26 -0.16 -8.71
C ALA A 56 2.71 0.23 -7.32
N GLY A 57 3.39 -0.17 -6.25
CA GLY A 57 3.08 0.21 -4.87
C GLY A 57 3.18 1.72 -4.65
N SER A 58 4.24 2.36 -5.15
CA SER A 58 4.42 3.82 -5.13
C SER A 58 3.24 4.53 -5.77
N GLY A 59 2.81 4.07 -6.97
CA GLY A 59 1.70 4.66 -7.70
C GLY A 59 0.38 4.56 -6.93
N LEU A 60 0.10 3.40 -6.34
CA LEU A 60 -1.10 3.18 -5.55
C LEU A 60 -1.10 4.01 -4.26
N TRP A 61 0.07 4.19 -3.64
CA TRP A 61 0.25 5.03 -2.46
C TRP A 61 -0.04 6.49 -2.79
N LEU A 62 0.56 7.01 -3.87
CA LEU A 62 0.33 8.37 -4.36
C LEU A 62 -1.13 8.61 -4.73
N TYR A 63 -1.80 7.63 -5.35
CA TYR A 63 -3.23 7.71 -5.64
C TYR A 63 -4.06 7.89 -4.37
N GLY A 64 -3.83 7.05 -3.35
CA GLY A 64 -4.52 7.15 -2.07
C GLY A 64 -4.15 8.41 -1.27
N ALA A 65 -2.97 8.98 -1.51
CA ALA A 65 -2.48 10.16 -0.81
C ALA A 65 -2.89 11.50 -1.44
N TYR A 66 -3.02 11.59 -2.78
CA TYR A 66 -3.08 12.89 -3.47
C TYR A 66 -4.13 13.03 -4.59
N VAL A 67 -4.68 11.95 -5.15
CA VAL A 67 -5.48 12.04 -6.40
C VAL A 67 -6.97 12.35 -6.15
N CYS A 68 -7.43 12.39 -4.90
CA CYS A 68 -8.83 12.66 -4.57
C CYS A 68 -9.02 13.75 -3.50
N ASP A 69 -8.00 14.59 -3.28
CA ASP A 69 -8.15 15.88 -2.58
C ASP A 69 -8.61 16.99 -3.55
#